data_AF-A0A529TQ05-F1
#
_entry.id   AF-A0A529TQ05-F1
#
_cell.length_a   1.000
_cell.length_b   1.000
_cell.length_c   1.000
_cell.angle_alpha   90.00
_cell.angle_beta   90.00
_cell.angle_gamma   90.00
#
_symmetry.space_group_name_H-M   'P 1'
#
loop_
_entity.id
_entity.type
_entity.pdbx_description
1 polymer ?
#
loop_
_entity_poly.entity_id
_entity_poly.type
_entity_poly.pdbx_seq_one_letter_code
_entity_poly.pdbx_strand_id
1 'polypeptide(L)'
;MIKSEKPPIFRPERETLKVTFLVFSGSSIMCVASAVDPLRAANRISGETLFDFKLVSVTGEAPVTTCGLPVAVSGRFDAAEPTDMLVVVAGFGTQNYATSALLAGLRRAARAARACGGVEAGTWLVARAGLLEGRSATTHWEDMEDFSAAFPGVDVRPDRYV
;
A
#
# COMPACT_ATOMS: atom_id res chain seq x y z
N MET A 1 2.52 23.06 -18.87
CA MET A 1 1.42 22.08 -18.95
C MET A 1 1.06 21.68 -17.53
N ILE A 2 -0.07 22.15 -17.01
CA ILE A 2 -0.53 21.78 -15.66
C ILE A 2 -0.93 20.31 -15.75
N LYS A 3 -0.21 19.41 -15.07
CA LYS A 3 -0.63 18.01 -14.94
C LYS A 3 -2.00 18.04 -14.28
N SER A 4 -3.04 17.61 -14.99
CA SER A 4 -4.35 17.38 -14.39
C SER A 4 -4.16 16.36 -13.28
N GLU A 5 -4.28 16.80 -12.03
CA GLU A 5 -4.25 15.92 -10.87
C GLU A 5 -5.48 15.01 -10.93
N LYS A 6 -5.31 13.72 -10.66
CA LYS A 6 -6.44 12.77 -10.68
C LYS A 6 -7.39 13.09 -9.53
N PRO A 7 -8.71 12.91 -9.71
CA PRO A 7 -9.65 13.12 -8.63
C PRO A 7 -9.31 12.20 -7.44
N PRO A 8 -9.29 12.73 -6.20
CA PRO A 8 -8.93 11.95 -5.03
C PRO A 8 -9.98 10.86 -4.79
N ILE A 9 -9.56 9.75 -4.17
CA ILE A 9 -10.44 8.62 -3.84
C ILE A 9 -11.44 8.93 -2.71
N PHE A 10 -11.32 10.10 -2.09
CA PHE A 10 -12.19 10.55 -0.99
C PHE A 10 -13.44 11.30 -1.47
N ARG A 11 -13.61 11.48 -2.79
CA ARG A 11 -14.84 12.05 -3.35
C ARG A 11 -15.91 10.98 -3.42
N PRO A 12 -17.18 11.29 -3.08
CA PRO A 12 -18.29 10.37 -3.28
C PRO A 12 -18.43 10.05 -4.77
N GLU A 13 -18.26 8.79 -5.14
CA GLU A 13 -18.38 8.27 -6.49
C GLU A 13 -19.17 6.96 -6.45
N ARG A 14 -19.88 6.64 -7.53
CA ARG A 14 -20.63 5.38 -7.65
C ARG A 14 -19.87 4.29 -8.41
N GLU A 15 -18.66 4.60 -8.88
CA GLU A 15 -17.80 3.63 -9.55
C GLU A 15 -17.11 2.74 -8.52
N THR A 16 -17.01 1.45 -8.84
CA THR A 16 -16.26 0.49 -8.03
C THR A 16 -14.79 0.91 -7.93
N LEU A 17 -14.27 1.03 -6.71
CA LEU A 17 -12.88 1.37 -6.47
C LEU A 17 -12.00 0.11 -6.55
N LYS A 18 -11.05 0.09 -7.49
CA LYS A 18 -10.11 -1.02 -7.67
C LYS A 18 -8.87 -0.89 -6.79
N VAL A 19 -8.72 -1.79 -5.83
CA VAL A 19 -7.64 -1.75 -4.83
C VAL A 19 -6.66 -2.91 -5.02
N THR A 20 -5.38 -2.60 -5.22
CA THR A 20 -4.31 -3.60 -5.25
C THR A 20 -3.53 -3.55 -3.95
N PHE A 21 -3.57 -4.64 -3.18
CA PHE A 21 -2.74 -4.83 -1.99
C PHE A 21 -1.47 -5.60 -2.38
N LEU A 22 -0.32 -4.93 -2.35
CA LEU A 22 0.97 -5.59 -2.48
C LEU A 22 1.45 -6.03 -1.09
N VAL A 23 1.43 -7.33 -0.84
CA VAL A 23 1.72 -7.93 0.47
C VAL A 23 3.12 -8.55 0.48
N PHE A 24 3.89 -8.24 1.52
CA PHE A 24 5.23 -8.77 1.75
C PHE A 24 5.26 -9.80 2.88
N SER A 25 6.20 -10.74 2.82
CA SER A 25 6.48 -11.62 3.95
C SER A 25 7.00 -10.80 5.12
N GLY A 26 6.76 -11.27 6.34
CA GLY A 26 7.06 -10.52 7.56
C GLY A 26 6.01 -9.45 7.91
N SER A 27 4.96 -9.29 7.10
CA SER A 27 3.77 -8.52 7.50
C SER A 27 2.99 -9.23 8.59
N SER A 28 2.35 -8.46 9.47
CA SER A 28 1.41 -9.02 10.43
C SER A 28 0.11 -9.47 9.74
N ILE A 29 -0.40 -10.65 10.09
CA ILE A 29 -1.70 -11.12 9.61
C ILE A 29 -2.82 -10.13 9.95
N MET A 30 -2.69 -9.44 11.10
CA MET A 30 -3.64 -8.43 11.55
C MET A 30 -3.65 -7.22 10.60
N CYS A 31 -2.49 -6.79 10.10
CA CYS A 31 -2.40 -5.67 9.17
C CYS A 31 -3.07 -6.02 7.83
N VAL A 32 -2.81 -7.22 7.30
CA VAL A 32 -3.45 -7.70 6.07
C VAL A 32 -4.96 -7.78 6.26
N ALA A 33 -5.44 -8.41 7.34
CA ALA A 33 -6.87 -8.54 7.62
C ALA A 33 -7.55 -7.18 7.82
N SER A 34 -6.94 -6.27 8.58
CA SER A 34 -7.52 -4.95 8.88
C SER A 34 -7.59 -4.04 7.65
N ALA A 35 -6.69 -4.22 6.68
CA ALA A 35 -6.72 -3.45 5.43
C ALA A 35 -7.80 -3.95 4.46
N VAL A 36 -8.12 -5.25 4.50
CA VAL A 36 -8.97 -5.92 3.50
C VAL A 36 -10.41 -6.14 4.01
N ASP A 37 -10.57 -6.59 5.25
CA ASP A 37 -11.87 -7.03 5.78
C ASP A 37 -12.92 -5.91 5.85
N PRO A 38 -12.57 -4.63 6.13
CA PRO A 38 -13.52 -3.53 6.04
C PRO A 38 -14.08 -3.33 4.63
N LEU A 39 -13.27 -3.52 3.58
CA LEU A 39 -13.74 -3.39 2.18
C LEU A 39 -14.75 -4.49 1.85
N ARG A 40 -14.46 -5.73 2.26
CA ARG A 40 -15.40 -6.86 2.14
C ARG A 40 -16.69 -6.59 2.92
N ALA A 41 -16.59 -6.09 4.14
CA ALA A 41 -17.75 -5.77 4.97
C ALA A 41 -18.61 -4.67 4.34
N ALA A 42 -18.00 -3.63 3.78
CA ALA A 42 -18.70 -2.56 3.08
C ALA A 42 -19.49 -3.08 1.87
N ASN A 43 -18.89 -3.95 1.05
CA ASN A 43 -19.61 -4.61 -0.05
C ASN A 43 -20.79 -5.45 0.46
N ARG A 44 -20.59 -6.22 1.53
CA ARG A 44 -21.66 -7.05 2.11
C ARG A 44 -22.82 -6.23 2.64
N ILE A 45 -22.54 -5.12 3.34
CA ILE A 45 -23.55 -4.28 3.98
C ILE A 45 -24.33 -3.47 2.94
N SER A 46 -23.65 -2.98 1.90
CA SER A 46 -24.30 -2.22 0.81
C SER A 46 -25.11 -3.10 -0.14
N GLY A 47 -24.74 -4.39 -0.29
CA GLY A 47 -25.32 -5.26 -1.32
C GLY A 47 -24.78 -4.98 -2.73
N GLU A 48 -23.73 -4.16 -2.85
CA GLU A 48 -23.10 -3.75 -4.10
C GLU A 48 -21.59 -3.99 -4.06
N THR A 49 -20.93 -4.03 -5.22
CA THR A 49 -19.46 -4.07 -5.29
C THR A 49 -18.90 -2.65 -5.27
N LEU A 50 -18.71 -2.11 -4.07
CA LEU A 50 -18.10 -0.79 -3.86
C LEU A 50 -16.57 -0.85 -4.02
N PHE A 51 -15.97 -1.95 -3.58
CA PHE A 51 -14.53 -2.20 -3.67
C PHE A 51 -14.26 -3.51 -4.41
N ASP A 52 -13.45 -3.45 -5.47
CA ASP A 52 -12.89 -4.62 -6.12
C ASP A 52 -11.42 -4.71 -5.74
N PHE A 53 -11.04 -5.69 -4.93
CA PHE A 53 -9.70 -5.77 -4.39
C PHE A 53 -9.04 -7.11 -4.65
N LYS A 54 -7.71 -7.07 -4.80
CA LYS A 54 -6.86 -8.25 -4.92
C LYS A 54 -5.60 -8.10 -4.09
N LEU A 55 -5.06 -9.24 -3.67
CA LEU A 55 -3.77 -9.33 -3.00
C LEU A 55 -2.77 -9.89 -3.99
N VAL A 56 -1.61 -9.26 -4.10
CA VAL A 56 -0.50 -9.69 -4.96
C VAL A 56 0.78 -9.70 -4.15
N SER A 57 1.77 -10.47 -4.60
CA SER A 57 3.12 -10.45 -4.01
C SER A 57 4.17 -10.14 -5.08
N VAL A 58 5.40 -9.85 -4.67
CA VAL A 58 6.50 -9.55 -5.61
C VAL A 58 6.81 -10.72 -6.55
N THR A 59 6.65 -11.97 -6.07
CA THR A 59 6.98 -13.18 -6.82
C THR A 59 5.76 -13.87 -7.40
N GLY A 60 4.57 -13.62 -6.85
CA GLY A 60 3.36 -14.39 -7.10
C GLY A 60 3.16 -15.56 -6.13
N GLU A 61 4.16 -15.85 -5.31
CA GLU A 61 4.07 -16.83 -4.22
C GLU A 61 3.39 -16.22 -2.99
N ALA A 62 2.80 -17.07 -2.15
CA ALA A 62 2.14 -16.65 -0.92
C ALA A 62 3.14 -16.03 0.08
N PRO A 63 3.00 -14.75 0.45
CA PRO A 63 3.80 -14.16 1.52
C PRO A 63 3.53 -14.86 2.85
N VAL A 64 4.57 -15.06 3.66
CA VAL A 64 4.44 -15.67 4.99
C VAL A 64 4.38 -14.56 6.03
N THR A 65 3.30 -14.52 6.80
CA THR A 65 3.11 -13.53 7.88
C THR A 65 3.98 -13.84 9.09
N THR A 66 4.09 -12.87 10.00
CA THR A 66 4.86 -13.02 11.25
C THR A 66 4.42 -14.20 12.13
N CYS A 67 3.18 -14.66 12.03
CA CYS A 67 2.68 -15.83 12.73
C CYS A 67 2.82 -17.15 11.94
N GLY A 68 3.55 -17.14 10.82
CA GLY A 68 3.82 -18.32 10.00
C GLY A 68 2.70 -18.72 9.04
N LEU A 69 1.59 -17.96 8.99
CA LEU A 69 0.50 -18.25 8.07
C LEU A 69 0.76 -17.65 6.69
N PRO A 70 0.63 -18.44 5.60
CA PRO A 70 0.72 -17.92 4.25
C PRO A 70 -0.55 -17.13 3.87
N VAL A 71 -0.37 -16.05 3.11
CA VAL A 71 -1.47 -15.25 2.54
C VAL A 71 -1.65 -15.62 1.08
N ALA A 72 -2.82 -16.14 0.73
CA ALA A 72 -3.16 -16.42 -0.66
C ALA A 72 -3.18 -15.12 -1.48
N VAL A 73 -2.58 -15.15 -2.67
CA VAL A 73 -2.49 -14.02 -3.58
C VAL A 73 -3.03 -14.40 -4.96
N SER A 74 -3.54 -13.41 -5.68
CA SER A 74 -4.02 -13.54 -7.06
C SER A 74 -2.88 -13.68 -8.09
N GLY A 75 -1.64 -13.49 -7.66
CA GLY A 75 -0.45 -13.67 -8.48
C GLY A 75 0.62 -12.62 -8.19
N ARG A 76 1.52 -12.49 -9.17
CA ARG A 76 2.65 -11.56 -9.11
C ARG A 76 2.18 -10.12 -9.34
N PHE A 77 2.77 -9.18 -8.61
CA PHE A 77 2.57 -7.76 -8.84
C PHE A 77 3.00 -7.35 -10.25
N ASP A 78 2.04 -6.85 -11.02
CA ASP A 78 2.27 -6.22 -12.31
C ASP A 78 1.97 -4.71 -12.22
N ALA A 79 3.02 -3.91 -12.38
CA ALA A 79 2.92 -2.46 -12.33
C ALA A 79 2.20 -1.83 -13.55
N ALA A 80 1.90 -2.62 -14.59
CA ALA A 80 1.10 -2.20 -15.73
C ALA A 80 -0.41 -2.47 -15.54
N GLU A 81 -0.78 -3.30 -14.56
CA GLU A 81 -2.18 -3.62 -14.33
C GLU A 81 -2.95 -2.44 -13.71
N PRO A 82 -4.11 -2.05 -14.25
CA PRO A 82 -4.86 -0.90 -13.74
C PRO A 82 -5.35 -1.09 -12.30
N THR A 83 -5.22 -0.04 -11.49
CA THR A 83 -5.78 0.03 -10.13
C THR A 83 -6.05 1.50 -9.77
N ASP A 84 -7.08 1.76 -8.97
CA ASP A 84 -7.36 3.10 -8.44
C ASP A 84 -6.51 3.41 -7.22
N MET A 85 -6.25 2.40 -6.37
CA MET A 85 -5.47 2.53 -5.15
C MET A 85 -4.45 1.40 -5.03
N LEU A 86 -3.18 1.77 -4.84
CA LEU A 86 -2.11 0.84 -4.49
C LEU A 86 -1.81 0.93 -2.98
N VAL A 87 -1.95 -0.20 -2.27
CA VAL A 87 -1.62 -0.30 -0.85
C VAL A 87 -0.45 -1.26 -0.67
N VAL A 88 0.64 -0.77 -0.08
CA VAL A 88 1.83 -1.57 0.21
C VAL A 88 1.75 -2.04 1.67
N VAL A 89 1.59 -3.33 1.89
CA VAL A 89 1.48 -3.93 3.23
C VAL A 89 2.74 -4.74 3.52
N ALA A 90 3.56 -4.25 4.44
CA ALA A 90 4.84 -4.87 4.77
C ALA A 90 5.15 -4.71 6.26
N GLY A 91 5.95 -5.61 6.83
CA GLY A 91 6.35 -5.58 8.24
C GLY A 91 7.85 -5.80 8.41
N PHE A 92 8.25 -6.71 9.31
CA PHE A 92 9.67 -6.95 9.58
C PHE A 92 10.45 -7.35 8.33
N GLY A 93 11.67 -6.80 8.20
CA GLY A 93 12.56 -7.09 7.09
C GLY A 93 12.23 -6.34 5.80
N THR A 94 11.32 -5.36 5.85
CA THR A 94 10.91 -4.55 4.69
C THR A 94 12.07 -3.93 3.91
N GLN A 95 13.13 -3.52 4.61
CA GLN A 95 14.36 -2.99 4.04
C GLN A 95 15.01 -3.94 3.02
N ASN A 96 14.85 -5.26 3.16
CA ASN A 96 15.41 -6.27 2.26
C ASN A 96 14.69 -6.32 0.91
N TYR A 97 13.48 -5.74 0.82
CA TYR A 97 12.68 -5.77 -0.40
C TYR A 97 12.91 -4.56 -1.32
N ALA A 98 13.61 -3.51 -0.86
CA ALA A 98 13.77 -2.24 -1.56
C ALA A 98 14.72 -2.28 -2.79
N THR A 99 14.54 -3.26 -3.68
CA THR A 99 15.30 -3.37 -4.92
C THR A 99 14.94 -2.26 -5.91
N SER A 100 15.89 -1.82 -6.73
CA SER A 100 15.65 -0.78 -7.75
C SER A 100 14.50 -1.13 -8.71
N ALA A 101 14.35 -2.41 -9.03
CA ALA A 101 13.26 -2.91 -9.87
C ALA A 101 11.89 -2.75 -9.20
N LEU A 102 11.77 -3.15 -7.93
CA LEU A 102 10.54 -2.99 -7.17
C LEU A 102 10.17 -1.51 -7.02
N LEU A 103 11.11 -0.66 -6.60
CA LEU A 103 10.87 0.77 -6.41
C LEU A 103 10.45 1.46 -7.73
N ALA A 104 11.03 1.04 -8.86
CA ALA A 104 10.58 1.50 -10.18
C ALA A 104 9.17 1.02 -10.54
N GLY A 105 8.81 -0.22 -10.16
CA GLY A 105 7.47 -0.78 -10.28
C GLY A 105 6.45 0.01 -9.46
N LEU A 106 6.73 0.27 -8.18
CA LEU A 106 5.88 1.07 -7.30
C LEU A 106 5.62 2.46 -7.88
N ARG A 107 6.66 3.16 -8.35
CA ARG A 107 6.51 4.47 -9.01
C ARG A 107 5.63 4.38 -10.25
N ARG A 108 5.76 3.31 -11.06
CA ARG A 108 4.96 3.13 -12.28
C ARG A 108 3.49 2.93 -11.94
N ALA A 109 3.19 2.03 -11.01
CA ALA A 109 1.82 1.76 -10.56
C ALA A 109 1.20 2.99 -9.88
N ALA A 110 1.94 3.67 -9.00
CA ALA A 110 1.46 4.88 -8.32
C ALA A 110 1.11 6.03 -9.29
N ARG A 111 1.85 6.18 -10.41
CA ARG A 111 1.50 7.14 -11.46
C ARG A 111 0.19 6.78 -12.19
N ALA A 112 -0.15 5.49 -12.28
CA ALA A 112 -1.38 5.01 -12.90
C ALA A 112 -2.57 5.00 -11.91
N ALA A 113 -2.30 4.86 -10.61
CA ALA A 113 -3.29 4.96 -9.54
C ALA A 113 -3.73 6.40 -9.26
N ARG A 114 -4.86 6.54 -8.57
CA ARG A 114 -5.37 7.79 -7.98
C ARG A 114 -4.82 8.01 -6.57
N ALA A 115 -4.52 6.93 -5.86
CA ALA A 115 -3.91 6.95 -4.52
C ALA A 115 -2.85 5.85 -4.36
N CYS A 116 -1.84 6.11 -3.53
CA CYS A 116 -0.84 5.12 -3.13
C CYS A 116 -0.45 5.36 -1.67
N GLY A 117 -0.38 4.29 -0.88
CA GLY A 117 -0.03 4.38 0.53
C GLY A 117 0.62 3.11 1.07
N GLY A 118 1.25 3.24 2.24
CA GLY A 118 1.84 2.13 2.98
C GLY A 118 1.05 1.82 4.25
N VAL A 119 1.04 0.55 4.64
CA VAL A 119 0.51 0.07 5.93
C VAL A 119 1.67 -0.56 6.69
N GLU A 120 1.77 -0.24 7.98
CA GLU A 120 2.88 -0.69 8.86
C GLU A 120 4.23 -0.27 8.25
N ALA A 121 5.18 -1.19 8.07
CA ALA A 121 6.47 -0.89 7.46
C ALA A 121 6.38 -0.66 5.95
N GLY A 122 5.21 -0.90 5.32
CA GLY A 122 4.98 -0.60 3.91
C GLY A 122 5.27 0.86 3.53
N THR A 123 5.11 1.79 4.47
CA THR A 123 5.44 3.21 4.27
C THR A 123 6.91 3.40 3.90
N TRP A 124 7.84 2.59 4.44
CA TRP A 124 9.26 2.64 4.07
C TRP A 124 9.49 2.40 2.58
N LEU A 125 8.78 1.46 1.96
CA LEU A 125 8.93 1.18 0.52
C LEU A 125 8.35 2.30 -0.33
N VAL A 126 7.23 2.88 0.11
CA VAL A 126 6.60 4.04 -0.56
C VAL A 126 7.52 5.26 -0.47
N ALA A 127 8.14 5.49 0.69
CA ALA A 127 9.12 6.56 0.91
C ALA A 127 10.38 6.37 0.05
N ARG A 128 10.96 5.17 0.06
CA ARG A 128 12.14 4.82 -0.78
C ARG A 128 11.86 4.91 -2.27
N ALA A 129 10.60 4.72 -2.68
CA ALA A 129 10.17 4.96 -4.05
C ALA A 129 10.06 6.46 -4.40
N GLY A 130 10.31 7.37 -3.46
CA GLY A 130 10.22 8.82 -3.63
C GLY A 130 8.79 9.33 -3.77
N LEU A 131 7.80 8.57 -3.28
CA LEU A 131 6.38 8.88 -3.45
C LEU A 131 5.82 9.78 -2.34
N LEU A 132 6.57 9.98 -1.25
CA LEU A 132 6.15 10.76 -0.08
C LEU A 132 6.80 12.14 0.02
N GLU A 133 7.64 12.52 -0.93
CA GLU A 133 8.30 13.84 -0.93
C GLU A 133 7.28 14.98 -0.86
N GLY A 134 7.42 15.85 0.15
CA GLY A 134 6.50 16.96 0.40
C GLY A 134 5.11 16.54 0.89
N ARG A 135 4.92 15.29 1.34
CA ARG A 135 3.64 14.77 1.85
C ARG A 135 3.73 14.41 3.32
N SER A 136 2.59 14.42 4.00
CA SER A 136 2.48 13.86 5.34
C SER A 136 2.48 12.32 5.28
N ALA A 137 3.16 11.68 6.22
CA ALA A 137 3.22 10.23 6.35
C ALA A 137 3.28 9.81 7.83
N THR A 138 2.85 8.58 8.11
CA THR A 138 3.10 7.91 9.39
C THR A 138 3.67 6.51 9.13
N THR A 139 4.33 5.94 10.13
CA THR A 139 4.94 4.61 10.10
C THR A 139 4.75 3.92 11.44
N HIS A 140 5.29 2.72 11.62
CA HIS A 140 5.30 2.06 12.93
C HIS A 140 5.98 2.96 13.97
N TRP A 141 5.44 3.03 15.18
CA TRP A 141 5.89 3.97 16.22
C TRP A 141 7.37 3.77 16.59
N GLU A 142 7.86 2.52 16.55
CA GLU A 142 9.28 2.20 16.80
C GLU A 142 10.22 2.75 15.71
N ASP A 143 9.70 2.93 14.49
CA ASP A 143 10.50 3.36 13.33
C ASP A 143 10.45 4.87 13.09
N MET A 144 9.69 5.63 13.87
CA MET A 144 9.39 7.03 13.56
C MET A 144 10.63 7.92 13.47
N GLU A 145 11.57 7.78 14.40
CA GLU A 145 12.81 8.57 14.41
C GLU A 145 13.69 8.22 13.21
N ASP A 146 13.92 6.92 12.98
CA ASP A 146 14.71 6.42 11.85
C ASP A 146 14.09 6.81 10.50
N PHE A 147 12.76 6.75 10.40
CA PHE A 147 12.03 7.12 9.20
C PHE A 147 12.14 8.64 8.93
N SER A 148 11.98 9.48 9.95
CA SER A 148 12.15 10.93 9.82
C SER A 148 13.58 11.30 9.42
N ALA A 149 14.58 10.63 10.00
CA ALA A 149 15.98 10.84 9.63
C ALA A 149 16.29 10.39 8.19
N ALA A 150 15.70 9.27 7.74
CA ALA A 150 15.91 8.74 6.40
C ALA A 150 15.20 9.53 5.29
N PHE A 151 14.08 10.20 5.61
CA PHE A 151 13.26 10.93 4.64
C PHE A 151 12.92 12.34 5.13
N PRO A 152 13.90 13.27 5.17
CA PRO A 152 13.69 14.63 5.71
C PRO A 152 12.71 15.48 4.91
N GLY A 153 12.38 15.11 3.67
CA GLY A 153 11.35 15.75 2.83
C GLY A 153 9.92 15.29 3.15
N VAL A 154 9.74 14.35 4.07
CA VAL A 154 8.42 13.83 4.48
C VAL A 154 8.00 14.48 5.79
N ASP A 155 6.75 14.94 5.85
CA ASP A 155 6.14 15.48 7.06
C ASP A 155 5.65 14.32 7.95
N VAL A 156 6.54 13.78 8.77
CA VAL A 156 6.26 12.61 9.61
C VAL A 156 5.35 12.99 10.77
N ARG A 157 4.22 12.30 10.91
CA ARG A 157 3.20 12.54 11.95
C ARG A 157 3.09 11.36 12.92
N PRO A 158 3.03 11.58 14.25
CA PRO A 158 2.78 10.53 15.26
C PRO A 158 1.30 10.11 15.32
N ASP A 159 0.62 10.07 14.17
CA ASP A 159 -0.78 9.73 14.06
C ASP A 159 -0.95 8.26 13.65
N ARG A 160 -2.12 7.67 13.96
CA ARG A 160 -2.42 6.27 13.57
C ARG A 160 -2.57 6.09 12.05
N TYR A 161 -2.98 7.16 11.36
CA TYR A 161 -3.14 7.24 9.91
C TYR A 161 -3.03 8.73 9.51
N VAL A 162 -2.72 8.98 8.23
CA VAL A 162 -2.66 10.33 7.63
C VAL A 162 -3.48 10.40 6.35
#